data_AF-A0A2W1NAX7-F1
#
_entry.id   AF-A0A2W1NAX7-F1
#
_cell.length_a   1.000
_cell.length_b   1.000
_cell.length_c   1.000
_cell.angle_alpha   90.00
_cell.angle_beta   90.00
_cell.angle_gamma   90.00
#
_symmetry.space_group_name_H-M   'P 1'
#
loop_
_entity.id
_entity.type
_entity.pdbx_description
1 polymer ?
#
loop_
_entity_poly.entity_id
_entity_poly.type
_entity_poly.pdbx_seq_one_letter_code
_entity_poly.pdbx_strand_id
1 'polypeptide(L)'
;MNSAFMWFIFFWVFVLITFMSIGGYFMFRKFLKVLPMRDGKSKLDWQNHYVESSRHLWTDESKRFLDLLVDPVPTPFRDIARHSIAAKIGQVALENNASEITQDHCIQGYILATPRRDYNSLTSYLDKKQIDYSAYRHLLS
;
A
#
# COMPACT_ATOMS: atom_id res chain seq x y z
N MET A 1 -15.79 -52.89 -15.90
CA MET A 1 -15.05 -51.60 -15.80
C MET A 1 -13.57 -51.88 -15.94
N ASN A 2 -12.86 -51.14 -16.81
CA ASN A 2 -11.43 -51.33 -17.04
C ASN A 2 -10.63 -50.75 -15.84
N SER A 3 -9.85 -51.58 -15.15
CA SER A 3 -9.10 -51.19 -13.94
C SER A 3 -8.16 -50.00 -14.16
N ALA A 4 -7.60 -49.86 -15.37
CA ALA A 4 -6.77 -48.71 -15.73
C ALA A 4 -7.56 -47.39 -15.74
N PHE A 5 -8.81 -47.42 -16.20
CA PHE A 5 -9.68 -46.24 -16.21
C PHE A 5 -10.06 -45.82 -14.78
N MET A 6 -10.24 -46.79 -13.87
CA MET A 6 -10.50 -46.51 -12.45
C MET A 6 -9.31 -45.82 -11.78
N TRP A 7 -8.08 -46.32 -11.99
CA TRP A 7 -6.86 -45.68 -11.46
C TRP A 7 -6.62 -44.27 -12.04
N PHE A 8 -6.94 -44.07 -13.32
CA PHE A 8 -6.89 -42.74 -13.95
C PHE A 8 -7.83 -41.75 -13.25
N ILE A 9 -9.06 -42.15 -12.95
CA ILE A 9 -10.02 -41.31 -12.21
C ILE A 9 -9.49 -41.01 -10.80
N PHE A 10 -9.02 -42.03 -10.07
CA PHE A 10 -8.48 -41.84 -8.72
C PHE A 10 -7.32 -40.84 -8.70
N PHE A 11 -6.39 -40.92 -9.65
CA PHE A 11 -5.31 -39.95 -9.80
C PHE A 11 -5.85 -38.51 -9.94
N TRP A 12 -6.82 -38.29 -10.82
CA TRP A 12 -7.38 -36.95 -11.04
C TRP A 12 -8.12 -36.41 -9.83
N VAL A 13 -8.79 -37.25 -9.03
CA VAL A 13 -9.41 -36.82 -7.77
C VAL A 13 -8.36 -36.19 -6.83
N PHE A 14 -7.23 -36.87 -6.62
CA PHE A 14 -6.15 -36.33 -5.77
C PHE A 14 -5.52 -35.06 -6.36
N VAL A 15 -5.33 -35.01 -7.67
CA VAL A 15 -4.80 -33.82 -8.36
C VAL A 15 -5.73 -32.62 -8.17
N LEU A 16 -7.04 -32.79 -8.40
CA LEU A 16 -8.01 -31.71 -8.27
C LEU A 16 -8.14 -31.22 -6.82
N ILE A 17 -8.20 -32.14 -5.85
CA ILE A 17 -8.23 -31.78 -4.43
C ILE A 17 -6.97 -30.99 -4.06
N THR A 18 -5.79 -31.43 -4.50
CA THR A 18 -4.52 -30.76 -4.20
C THR A 18 -4.50 -29.35 -4.78
N PHE A 19 -4.84 -29.17 -6.05
CA PHE A 19 -4.89 -27.83 -6.67
C PHE A 19 -5.94 -26.93 -6.03
N MET A 20 -7.12 -27.48 -5.67
CA MET A 20 -8.16 -26.73 -4.95
C MET A 20 -7.68 -26.30 -3.56
N SER A 21 -7.02 -27.17 -2.81
CA SER A 21 -6.46 -26.84 -1.49
C SER A 21 -5.36 -25.79 -1.58
N ILE A 22 -4.46 -25.88 -2.57
CA ILE A 22 -3.42 -24.87 -2.80
C ILE A 22 -4.05 -23.52 -3.15
N GLY A 23 -4.98 -23.49 -4.11
CA GLY A 23 -5.69 -22.26 -4.50
C GLY A 23 -6.46 -21.64 -3.33
N GLY A 24 -7.16 -22.49 -2.57
CA GLY A 24 -7.86 -22.09 -1.35
C GLY A 24 -6.93 -21.49 -0.29
N TYR A 25 -5.76 -22.10 -0.06
CA TYR A 25 -4.77 -21.58 0.89
C TYR A 25 -4.27 -20.18 0.53
N PHE A 26 -3.95 -19.92 -0.74
CA PHE A 26 -3.51 -18.59 -1.19
C PHE A 26 -4.62 -17.55 -1.07
N MET A 27 -5.85 -17.89 -1.47
CA MET A 27 -7.00 -17.00 -1.34
C MET A 27 -7.32 -16.71 0.12
N PHE A 28 -7.26 -17.71 1.00
CA PHE A 28 -7.51 -17.54 2.43
C PHE A 28 -6.46 -16.64 3.09
N ARG A 29 -5.17 -16.82 2.78
CA ARG A 29 -4.10 -15.92 3.27
C ARG A 29 -4.32 -14.48 2.81
N LYS A 30 -4.75 -14.27 1.56
CA LYS A 30 -5.07 -12.94 1.03
C LYS A 30 -6.30 -12.35 1.75
N PHE A 31 -7.33 -13.17 1.99
CA PHE A 31 -8.55 -12.77 2.68
C PHE A 31 -8.29 -12.32 4.12
N LEU A 32 -7.46 -13.05 4.87
CA LEU A 32 -7.11 -12.67 6.25
C LEU A 32 -6.49 -11.26 6.36
N LYS A 33 -5.87 -10.74 5.29
CA LYS A 33 -5.30 -9.38 5.26
C LYS A 33 -6.34 -8.28 5.06
N VAL A 34 -7.54 -8.63 4.60
CA VAL A 34 -8.63 -7.69 4.28
C VAL A 34 -9.68 -7.67 5.40
N LEU A 35 -9.60 -8.60 6.36
CA LEU A 35 -10.50 -8.62 7.51
C LEU A 35 -10.48 -7.27 8.25
N PRO A 36 -11.65 -6.82 8.74
CA PRO A 36 -11.74 -5.59 9.51
C PRO A 36 -10.85 -5.68 10.74
N MET A 37 -10.28 -4.54 11.11
CA MET A 37 -9.49 -4.41 12.32
C MET A 37 -10.41 -4.42 13.55
N ARG A 38 -9.84 -4.21 14.74
CA ARG A 38 -10.59 -4.24 16.02
C ARG A 38 -11.75 -3.25 16.09
N ASP A 39 -11.72 -2.23 15.24
CA ASP A 39 -12.70 -1.15 15.11
C ASP A 39 -13.77 -1.39 14.03
N GLY A 40 -13.74 -2.55 13.36
CA GLY A 40 -14.69 -2.90 12.29
C GLY A 40 -14.35 -2.30 10.93
N LYS A 41 -13.29 -1.48 10.81
CA LYS A 41 -12.85 -0.89 9.54
C LYS A 41 -11.65 -1.64 8.96
N SER A 42 -11.63 -1.81 7.65
CA SER A 42 -10.44 -2.33 6.97
C SER A 42 -9.35 -1.25 6.86
N LYS A 43 -8.12 -1.67 6.55
CA LYS A 43 -7.03 -0.73 6.24
C LYS A 43 -7.39 0.21 5.09
N LEU A 44 -8.19 -0.26 4.12
CA LEU A 44 -8.62 0.55 2.98
C LEU A 44 -9.64 1.60 3.41
N ASP A 45 -10.57 1.26 4.30
CA ASP A 45 -11.58 2.21 4.80
C ASP A 45 -10.93 3.36 5.56
N TRP A 46 -9.86 3.08 6.32
CA TRP A 46 -9.07 4.12 6.96
C TRP A 46 -8.32 4.98 5.96
N GLN A 47 -7.77 4.41 4.88
CA GLN A 47 -7.14 5.22 3.84
C GLN A 47 -8.14 6.18 3.20
N ASN A 48 -9.31 5.67 2.83
CA ASN A 48 -10.39 6.49 2.26
C ASN A 48 -10.81 7.60 3.23
N HIS A 49 -10.93 7.27 4.52
CA HIS A 49 -11.27 8.24 5.55
C HIS A 49 -10.25 9.39 5.61
N TYR A 50 -8.95 9.10 5.69
CA TYR A 50 -7.93 10.15 5.74
C TYR A 50 -7.82 10.96 4.45
N VAL A 51 -8.03 10.34 3.27
CA VAL A 51 -8.06 11.06 2.00
C VAL A 51 -9.23 12.07 1.97
N GLU A 52 -10.44 11.63 2.31
CA GLU A 52 -11.60 12.52 2.31
C GLU A 52 -11.51 13.59 3.39
N SER A 53 -11.11 13.22 4.61
CA SER A 53 -10.97 14.15 5.73
C SER A 53 -9.88 15.19 5.49
N SER A 54 -8.79 14.86 4.79
CA SER A 54 -7.71 15.82 4.49
C SER A 54 -7.92 16.60 3.20
N ARG A 55 -8.96 16.31 2.40
CA ARG A 55 -9.18 16.86 1.05
C ARG A 55 -9.11 18.39 0.98
N HIS A 56 -9.61 19.07 2.01
CA HIS A 56 -9.64 20.53 2.12
C HIS A 56 -8.27 21.15 2.43
N LEU A 57 -7.30 20.37 2.93
CA LEU A 57 -5.95 20.80 3.27
C LEU A 57 -5.00 20.78 2.05
N TRP A 58 -5.40 20.14 0.95
CA TRP A 58 -4.56 19.97 -0.24
C TRP A 58 -4.53 21.23 -1.11
N THR A 59 -3.38 21.89 -1.11
CA THR A 59 -3.02 22.94 -2.06
C THR A 59 -2.59 22.37 -3.42
N ASP A 60 -2.54 23.19 -4.46
CA ASP A 60 -2.07 22.73 -5.77
C ASP A 60 -0.57 22.40 -5.77
N GLU A 61 0.21 23.06 -4.91
CA GLU A 61 1.63 22.76 -4.72
C GLU A 61 1.83 21.39 -4.08
N SER A 62 1.09 21.06 -3.02
CA SER A 62 1.17 19.74 -2.37
C SER A 62 0.73 18.61 -3.29
N LYS A 63 -0.29 18.81 -4.13
CA LYS A 63 -0.71 17.84 -5.16
C LYS A 63 0.40 17.60 -6.20
N ARG A 64 1.03 18.67 -6.69
CA ARG A 64 2.18 18.56 -7.62
C ARG A 64 3.35 17.83 -6.98
N PHE A 65 3.59 18.08 -5.70
CA PHE A 65 4.64 17.38 -4.98
C PHE A 65 4.32 15.90 -4.77
N LEU A 66 3.06 15.54 -4.49
CA LEU A 66 2.60 14.15 -4.48
C LEU A 66 2.82 13.48 -5.84
N ASP A 67 2.53 14.16 -6.95
CA ASP A 67 2.80 13.63 -8.29
C ASP A 67 4.28 13.32 -8.49
N LEU A 68 5.17 14.20 -8.02
CA LEU A 68 6.61 13.98 -8.05
C LEU A 68 7.02 12.79 -7.18
N LEU A 69 6.46 12.61 -5.99
CA LEU A 69 6.79 11.49 -5.09
C LEU A 69 6.32 10.14 -5.63
N VAL A 70 5.28 10.14 -6.46
CA VAL A 70 4.68 8.93 -7.05
C VAL A 70 5.29 8.55 -8.41
N ASP A 71 6.02 9.47 -9.05
CA ASP A 71 6.70 9.26 -10.34
C ASP A 71 7.56 7.98 -10.44
N PRO A 72 8.38 7.57 -9.44
CA PRO A 72 9.23 6.38 -9.57
C PRO A 72 8.43 5.07 -9.54
N VAL A 73 7.14 5.11 -9.22
CA VAL A 73 6.27 3.93 -9.18
C VAL A 73 5.88 3.51 -10.59
N PRO A 74 6.00 2.21 -10.95
CA PRO A 74 5.55 1.71 -12.24
C PRO A 74 4.06 1.98 -12.48
N THR A 75 3.71 2.34 -13.72
CA THR A 75 2.34 2.75 -14.12
C THR A 75 1.23 1.84 -13.59
N PRO A 76 1.32 0.49 -13.63
CA PRO A 76 0.24 -0.39 -13.16
C PRO A 76 -0.08 -0.27 -11.66
N PHE A 77 0.86 0.25 -10.86
CA PHE A 77 0.72 0.38 -9.41
C PHE A 77 0.60 1.83 -8.94
N ARG A 78 0.72 2.78 -9.87
CA ARG A 78 0.86 4.20 -9.56
C ARG A 78 -0.35 4.76 -8.83
N ASP A 79 -1.56 4.41 -9.24
CA ASP A 79 -2.79 4.92 -8.62
C ASP A 79 -2.99 4.37 -7.21
N ILE A 80 -2.67 3.10 -7.00
CA ILE A 80 -2.74 2.45 -5.67
C ILE A 80 -1.70 3.09 -4.74
N ALA A 81 -0.48 3.32 -5.23
CA ALA A 81 0.57 3.99 -4.46
C ALA A 81 0.20 5.44 -4.14
N ARG A 82 -0.30 6.19 -5.12
CA ARG A 82 -0.80 7.57 -4.95
C ARG A 82 -1.83 7.64 -3.84
N HIS A 83 -2.83 6.77 -3.87
CA HIS A 83 -3.87 6.72 -2.86
C HIS A 83 -3.32 6.40 -1.47
N SER A 84 -2.45 5.40 -1.36
CA SER A 84 -1.85 5.02 -0.08
C SER A 84 -0.94 6.11 0.50
N ILE A 85 -0.18 6.82 -0.35
CA ILE A 85 0.69 7.91 0.06
C ILE A 85 -0.16 9.11 0.47
N ALA A 86 -1.15 9.51 -0.34
CA ALA A 86 -2.07 10.60 -0.02
C ALA A 86 -2.82 10.37 1.29
N ALA A 87 -3.30 9.16 1.54
CA ALA A 87 -3.93 8.78 2.80
C ALA A 87 -3.00 8.98 4.01
N LYS A 88 -1.71 8.60 3.87
CA LYS A 88 -0.74 8.73 4.95
C LYS A 88 -0.33 10.19 5.18
N ILE A 89 -0.18 10.99 4.11
CA ILE A 89 0.07 12.43 4.20
C ILE A 89 -1.11 13.12 4.90
N GLY A 90 -2.34 12.80 4.49
CA GLY A 90 -3.56 13.32 5.11
C GLY A 90 -3.66 12.94 6.60
N GLN A 91 -3.31 11.70 6.94
CA GLN A 91 -3.22 11.26 8.33
C GLN A 91 -2.25 12.13 9.15
N VAL A 92 -1.01 12.31 8.65
CA VAL A 92 0.01 13.12 9.35
C VAL A 92 -0.43 14.57 9.51
N ALA A 93 -1.02 15.17 8.46
CA ALA A 93 -1.51 16.55 8.52
C ALA A 93 -2.66 16.73 9.53
N LEU A 94 -3.60 15.78 9.56
CA LEU A 94 -4.71 15.81 10.52
C LEU A 94 -4.23 15.58 11.96
N GLU A 95 -3.30 14.65 12.18
CA GLU A 95 -2.69 14.40 13.50
C GLU A 95 -1.91 15.63 14.01
N ASN A 96 -1.26 16.37 13.11
CA ASN A 96 -0.57 17.62 13.43
C ASN A 96 -1.50 18.83 13.57
N ASN A 97 -2.82 18.68 13.34
CA ASN A 97 -3.80 19.77 13.26
C ASN A 97 -3.36 20.89 12.30
N ALA A 98 -2.73 20.52 11.17
CA ALA A 98 -2.25 21.47 10.19
C ALA A 98 -3.43 22.12 9.43
N SER A 99 -3.32 23.41 9.15
CA SER A 99 -4.29 24.15 8.33
C SER A 99 -4.15 23.85 6.84
N GLU A 100 -2.98 23.38 6.40
CA GLU A 100 -2.67 23.04 5.02
C GLU A 100 -1.57 21.97 4.96
N ILE A 101 -1.53 21.21 3.86
CA ILE A 101 -0.49 20.20 3.62
C ILE A 101 0.76 20.88 3.08
N THR A 102 1.81 20.90 3.91
CA THR A 102 3.13 21.39 3.53
C THR A 102 4.03 20.27 2.97
N GLN A 103 5.17 20.66 2.41
CA GLN A 103 6.15 19.71 1.89
C GLN A 103 6.66 18.72 2.96
N ASP A 104 6.79 19.17 4.20
CA ASP A 104 7.18 18.36 5.35
C ASP A 104 6.19 17.21 5.62
N HIS A 105 4.89 17.52 5.61
CA HIS A 105 3.84 16.51 5.73
C HIS A 105 3.90 15.49 4.59
N CYS A 106 4.20 15.95 3.37
CA CYS A 106 4.36 15.08 2.21
C CYS A 106 5.55 14.12 2.34
N ILE A 107 6.71 14.62 2.77
CA ILE A 107 7.92 13.81 2.95
C ILE A 107 7.72 12.78 4.07
N GLN A 108 7.21 13.23 5.23
CA GLN A 108 6.90 12.36 6.35
C GLN A 108 5.90 11.27 5.95
N GLY A 109 4.80 11.66 5.29
CA GLY A 109 3.77 10.74 4.83
C GLY A 109 4.29 9.74 3.79
N TYR A 110 5.17 10.18 2.89
CA TYR A 110 5.81 9.31 1.88
C TYR A 110 6.71 8.24 2.50
N ILE A 111 7.54 8.62 3.49
CA ILE A 111 8.39 7.69 4.22
C ILE A 111 7.54 6.67 5.00
N LEU A 112 6.49 7.14 5.69
CA LEU A 112 5.59 6.27 6.46
C LEU A 112 4.70 5.36 5.60
N ALA A 113 4.39 5.77 4.37
CA ALA A 113 3.61 4.97 3.43
C ALA A 113 4.46 3.86 2.77
N THR A 114 5.78 4.09 2.67
CA THR A 114 6.71 3.19 2.00
C THR A 114 7.04 1.97 2.89
N PRO A 115 6.95 0.74 2.36
CA PRO A 115 7.40 -0.45 3.08
C PRO A 115 8.91 -0.43 3.33
N ARG A 116 9.38 -0.94 4.48
CA ARG A 116 10.81 -0.99 4.86
C ARG A 116 11.73 -1.59 3.78
N ARG A 117 11.25 -2.62 3.07
CA ARG A 117 12.00 -3.28 1.97
C ARG A 117 12.33 -2.34 0.81
N ASP A 118 11.57 -1.26 0.66
CA ASP A 118 11.65 -0.31 -0.47
C ASP A 118 12.37 1.01 -0.06
N TYR A 119 12.91 1.12 1.16
CA TYR A 119 13.59 2.34 1.64
C TYR A 119 14.80 2.74 0.80
N ASN A 120 15.59 1.79 0.29
CA ASN A 120 16.72 2.12 -0.59
C ASN A 120 16.29 2.84 -1.86
N SER A 121 15.16 2.42 -2.46
CA SER A 121 14.60 3.07 -3.65
C SER A 121 14.04 4.45 -3.32
N LEU A 122 13.40 4.59 -2.15
CA LEU A 122 12.89 5.86 -1.67
C LEU A 122 14.01 6.88 -1.45
N THR A 123 15.05 6.53 -0.70
CA THR A 123 16.15 7.45 -0.38
C THR A 123 16.91 7.85 -1.63
N SER A 124 17.22 6.87 -2.49
CA SER A 124 17.87 7.13 -3.79
C SER A 124 17.07 8.10 -4.66
N TYR A 125 15.73 8.00 -4.64
CA TYR A 125 14.88 8.91 -5.39
C TYR A 125 14.86 10.32 -4.80
N LEU A 126 14.75 10.44 -3.47
CA LEU A 126 14.79 11.74 -2.78
C LEU A 126 16.14 12.43 -2.99
N ASP A 127 17.25 11.70 -2.88
CA ASP A 127 18.60 12.20 -3.13
C ASP A 127 18.73 12.70 -4.58
N LYS A 128 18.22 11.94 -5.56
CA LYS A 128 18.22 12.34 -6.98
C LYS A 128 17.42 13.62 -7.24
N LYS A 129 16.34 13.84 -6.49
CA LYS A 129 15.50 15.04 -6.58
C LYS A 129 15.98 16.17 -5.66
N GLN A 130 17.09 16.00 -4.95
CA GLN A 130 17.66 16.96 -4.00
C GLN A 130 16.66 17.39 -2.91
N ILE A 131 15.83 16.44 -2.46
CA ILE A 131 14.85 16.68 -1.40
C ILE A 131 15.52 16.30 -0.07
N ASP A 132 15.63 17.27 0.86
CA ASP A 132 16.14 16.98 2.20
C ASP A 132 15.09 16.22 3.03
N TYR A 133 15.50 15.09 3.59
CA TYR A 133 14.70 14.27 4.51
C TYR A 133 15.44 13.98 5.83
N SER A 134 16.51 14.75 6.12
CA SER A 134 17.35 14.60 7.31
C SER A 134 16.55 14.54 8.61
N ALA A 135 15.54 15.40 8.76
CA ALA A 135 14.63 15.44 9.90
C ALA A 135 13.86 14.13 10.12
N TYR A 136 13.60 13.37 9.05
CA TYR A 136 12.80 12.14 9.06
C TYR A 136 13.64 10.87 9.01
N ARG A 137 14.97 10.98 9.07
CA ARG A 137 15.87 9.81 9.00
C ARG A 137 15.61 8.79 10.11
N HIS A 138 15.09 9.23 11.26
CA HIS A 138 14.69 8.36 12.36
C HIS A 138 13.57 7.37 11.97
N LEU A 139 12.71 7.74 11.00
CA LEU A 139 11.62 6.89 10.49
C LEU A 139 12.11 5.78 9.55
N LEU A 140 13.36 5.85 9.08
CA LEU A 140 13.97 4.87 8.17
C LEU A 140 14.66 3.69 8.91
N SER A 141 14.36 3.48 10.20
CA SER A 141 14.93 2.41 11.05
C SER A 141 14.03 1.19 11.22
#